data_AF-A0A7L0FDH3-F1
#
_entry.id   AF-A0A7L0FDH3-F1
#
_cell.length_a   1.000
_cell.length_b   1.000
_cell.length_c   1.000
_cell.angle_alpha   90.00
_cell.angle_beta   90.00
_cell.angle_gamma   90.00
#
_symmetry.space_group_name_H-M   'P 1'
#
loop_
_entity.id
_entity.type
_entity.pdbx_description
1 polymer ?
#
loop_
_entity_poly.entity_id
_entity_poly.type
_entity_poly.pdbx_seq_one_letter_code
_entity_poly.pdbx_strand_id
1 'polypeptide(L)'
;TKACLLVNSSCMASQESKADSTWILPNLPSKCTWTPATPATKSPHSCVPLPEETKILPNILKKIGCTPMVRVNKIGKSYGLKCELCECSLSTRFFRA
;
A
#
# COMPACT_ATOMS: atom_id res chain seq x y z
N THR A 1 19.08 -25.11 18.91
CA THR A 1 19.63 -23.85 18.40
C THR A 1 19.91 -24.03 16.91
N LYS A 2 19.02 -23.59 16.02
CA LYS A 2 19.28 -23.64 14.56
C LYS A 2 19.24 -22.21 14.05
N ALA A 3 20.43 -21.68 13.75
CA ALA A 3 20.63 -20.36 13.18
C ALA A 3 20.07 -20.33 11.76
N CYS A 4 19.30 -19.30 11.45
CA CYS A 4 18.92 -18.96 10.10
C CYS A 4 20.11 -18.23 9.45
N LEU A 5 20.75 -18.87 8.47
CA LEU A 5 21.81 -18.24 7.69
C LEU A 5 21.17 -17.40 6.58
N LEU A 6 20.98 -16.11 6.86
CA LEU A 6 20.81 -15.10 5.80
C LEU A 6 22.17 -14.93 5.12
N VAL A 7 22.35 -15.58 3.95
CA VAL A 7 23.48 -15.28 3.07
C VAL A 7 23.05 -14.21 2.06
N ASN A 8 23.76 -13.09 2.14
CA ASN A 8 23.76 -12.03 1.16
C ASN A 8 24.89 -12.34 0.18
N SER A 9 24.63 -12.69 -1.09
CA SER A 9 25.62 -12.53 -2.17
C SER A 9 25.11 -12.85 -3.58
N SER A 10 25.36 -11.86 -4.44
CA SER A 10 25.81 -11.92 -5.85
C SER A 10 25.03 -12.76 -6.87
N CYS A 11 24.54 -12.02 -7.86
CA CYS A 11 24.19 -12.43 -9.20
C CYS A 11 25.23 -13.37 -9.85
N MET A 12 24.78 -14.53 -10.34
CA MET A 12 25.36 -15.23 -11.48
C MET A 12 24.23 -15.92 -12.25
N ALA A 13 24.18 -15.65 -13.55
CA ALA A 13 23.19 -16.17 -14.47
C ALA A 13 23.54 -17.59 -14.95
N SER A 14 22.50 -18.26 -15.44
CA SER A 14 22.49 -19.40 -16.39
C SER A 14 22.28 -20.78 -15.77
N GLN A 15 21.05 -21.29 -15.87
CA GLN A 15 20.73 -22.51 -16.61
C GLN A 15 19.25 -22.49 -16.98
N GLU A 16 18.97 -22.70 -18.27
CA GLU A 16 17.64 -22.70 -18.85
C GLU A 16 17.00 -24.09 -18.70
N SER A 17 16.04 -24.20 -17.79
CA SER A 17 15.11 -25.32 -17.72
C SER A 17 13.73 -24.80 -18.08
N LYS A 18 13.06 -25.44 -19.05
CA LYS A 18 11.64 -25.22 -19.41
C LYS A 18 10.77 -25.39 -18.16
N ALA A 19 10.62 -24.31 -17.42
CA ALA A 19 9.78 -24.21 -16.23
C ALA A 19 8.95 -22.94 -16.40
N ASP A 20 7.65 -23.15 -16.59
CA ASP A 20 6.58 -22.18 -16.36
C ASP A 20 6.89 -20.73 -16.78
N SER A 21 6.92 -20.47 -18.09
CA SER A 21 7.26 -19.18 -18.71
C SER A 21 6.31 -18.01 -18.39
N THR A 22 5.34 -18.21 -17.50
CA THR A 22 4.26 -17.26 -17.19
C THR A 22 4.34 -16.72 -15.76
N TRP A 23 5.30 -17.16 -14.94
CA TRP A 23 5.41 -16.69 -13.56
C TRP A 23 6.24 -15.40 -13.48
N ILE A 24 5.58 -14.29 -13.14
CA ILE A 24 6.23 -12.97 -12.98
C ILE A 24 6.71 -12.83 -11.53
N LEU A 25 7.98 -12.52 -11.35
CA LEU A 25 8.58 -12.33 -10.04
C LEU A 25 8.06 -11.03 -9.39
N PRO A 26 7.59 -11.07 -8.12
CA PRO A 26 6.93 -9.92 -7.48
C PRO A 26 7.88 -8.75 -7.14
N ASN A 27 9.20 -8.97 -7.15
CA ASN A 27 10.21 -7.95 -6.83
C ASN A 27 10.78 -7.24 -8.08
N LEU A 28 10.20 -7.45 -9.27
CA LEU A 28 10.61 -6.71 -10.46
C LEU A 28 10.40 -5.20 -10.23
N PRO A 29 11.36 -4.34 -10.60
CA PRO A 29 11.20 -2.90 -10.48
C PRO A 29 9.94 -2.42 -11.22
N SER A 30 9.25 -1.45 -10.62
CA SER A 30 8.03 -0.90 -11.22
C SER A 30 8.37 -0.20 -12.54
N LYS A 31 7.48 -0.34 -13.52
CA LYS A 31 7.55 0.38 -14.81
C LYS A 31 6.72 1.67 -14.79
N CYS A 32 6.16 2.03 -13.63
CA CYS A 32 5.34 3.21 -13.48
C CYS A 32 6.20 4.47 -13.69
N THR A 33 5.74 5.37 -14.55
CA THR A 33 6.45 6.62 -14.88
C THR A 33 5.97 7.81 -14.05
N TRP A 34 5.18 7.58 -13.00
CA TRP A 34 4.70 8.63 -12.11
C TRP A 34 5.86 9.33 -11.40
N THR A 35 5.75 10.66 -11.33
CA THR A 35 6.65 11.52 -10.54
C THR A 35 5.81 12.59 -9.84
N PRO A 36 6.28 13.23 -8.75
CA PRO A 36 5.54 14.28 -8.06
C PRO A 36 5.17 15.49 -8.94
N ALA A 37 5.90 15.71 -10.04
CA ALA A 37 5.64 16.78 -11.00
C ALA A 37 4.60 16.39 -12.08
N THR A 38 4.27 15.10 -12.20
CA THR A 38 3.31 14.63 -13.19
C THR A 38 1.88 14.98 -12.75
N PRO A 39 1.11 15.75 -13.52
CA PRO A 39 -0.28 16.05 -13.17
C PRO A 39 -1.14 14.79 -13.29
N ALA A 40 -2.16 14.67 -12.43
CA ALA A 40 -3.07 13.52 -12.39
C ALA A 40 -3.77 13.24 -13.74
N THR A 41 -4.00 14.28 -14.55
CA THR A 41 -4.62 14.17 -15.89
C THR A 41 -3.79 13.40 -16.90
N LYS A 42 -2.47 13.30 -16.70
CA LYS A 42 -1.56 12.51 -17.56
C LYS A 42 -1.42 11.06 -17.08
N SER A 43 -2.10 10.68 -16.00
CA SER A 43 -2.05 9.30 -15.50
C SER A 43 -2.75 8.37 -16.49
N PRO A 44 -2.10 7.27 -16.91
CA PRO A 44 -2.73 6.26 -17.75
C PRO A 44 -3.66 5.32 -16.94
N HIS A 45 -3.72 5.49 -15.62
CA HIS A 45 -4.50 4.63 -14.73
C HIS A 45 -5.93 5.15 -14.54
N SER A 46 -6.89 4.21 -14.40
CA SER A 46 -8.24 4.54 -14.00
C SER A 46 -8.25 5.07 -12.55
N CYS A 47 -8.77 6.29 -12.36
CA CYS A 47 -8.90 6.92 -11.07
C CYS A 47 -10.39 6.95 -10.67
N VAL A 48 -10.74 6.20 -9.63
CA VAL A 48 -12.11 6.16 -9.11
C VAL A 48 -12.20 7.10 -7.90
N PRO A 49 -13.10 8.09 -7.89
CA PRO A 49 -13.29 8.96 -6.73
C PRO A 49 -13.90 8.18 -5.55
N LEU A 50 -13.67 8.69 -4.34
CA LEU A 50 -14.30 8.13 -3.15
C LEU A 50 -15.82 8.29 -3.27
N PRO A 51 -16.61 7.20 -3.19
CA PRO A 51 -18.06 7.31 -3.22
C PRO A 51 -18.58 7.96 -1.94
N GLU A 52 -19.68 8.71 -2.06
CA GLU A 52 -20.40 9.22 -0.90
C GLU A 52 -21.02 8.08 -0.08
N GLU A 53 -21.06 8.24 1.25
CA GLU A 53 -21.63 7.23 2.13
C GLU A 53 -23.17 7.29 2.08
N THR A 54 -23.80 6.23 1.57
CA THR A 54 -25.25 6.10 1.53
C THR A 54 -25.79 5.52 2.83
N LYS A 55 -26.96 5.99 3.29
CA LYS A 55 -27.61 5.51 4.53
C LYS A 55 -27.93 4.01 4.49
N ILE A 56 -28.33 3.53 3.32
CA ILE A 56 -28.57 2.11 3.05
C ILE A 56 -27.51 1.66 2.06
N LEU A 57 -26.71 0.67 2.46
CA LEU A 57 -25.68 0.09 1.61
C LEU A 57 -26.28 -1.07 0.80
N PRO A 58 -25.98 -1.16 -0.51
CA PRO A 58 -26.49 -2.26 -1.34
C PRO A 58 -25.83 -3.60 -1.03
N ASN A 59 -24.60 -3.59 -0.49
CA ASN A 59 -23.90 -4.78 0.00
C ASN A 59 -22.77 -4.39 0.97
N ILE A 60 -22.17 -5.40 1.63
CA ILE A 60 -21.12 -5.21 2.63
C ILE A 60 -19.81 -4.64 2.06
N LEU A 61 -19.51 -4.87 0.77
CA LEU A 61 -18.29 -4.35 0.14
C LEU A 61 -18.32 -2.82 0.03
N LYS A 62 -19.50 -2.20 -0.01
CA LYS A 62 -19.64 -0.74 0.02
C LYS A 62 -19.31 -0.12 1.38
N LYS A 63 -19.11 -0.92 2.43
CA LYS A 63 -18.59 -0.44 3.72
C LYS A 63 -17.05 -0.38 3.76
N ILE A 64 -16.36 -0.90 2.74
CA ILE A 64 -14.90 -0.82 2.64
C ILE A 64 -14.47 0.61 2.28
N GLY A 65 -13.51 1.16 3.04
CA GLY A 65 -13.09 2.55 2.92
C GLY A 65 -13.83 3.48 3.91
N CYS A 66 -13.75 4.78 3.67
CA CYS A 66 -14.31 5.83 4.55
C CYS A 66 -13.94 5.68 6.04
N THR A 67 -12.78 5.09 6.32
CA THR A 67 -12.35 4.74 7.67
C THR A 67 -12.06 6.00 8.47
N PRO A 68 -12.63 6.15 9.68
CA PRO A 68 -12.47 7.36 10.47
C PRO A 68 -11.00 7.62 10.77
N MET A 69 -10.64 8.89 10.79
CA MET A 69 -9.35 9.36 11.28
C MET A 69 -9.50 9.67 12.77
N VAL A 70 -8.88 8.88 13.64
CA VAL A 70 -9.07 8.98 15.09
C VAL A 70 -7.87 9.65 15.74
N ARG A 71 -8.13 10.67 16.56
CA ARG A 71 -7.10 11.42 17.28
C ARG A 71 -6.49 10.60 18.42
N VAL A 72 -5.17 10.57 18.49
CA VAL A 72 -4.41 9.92 19.57
C VAL A 72 -4.20 10.91 20.72
N ASN A 73 -5.03 10.81 21.75
CA ASN A 73 -5.08 11.82 22.81
C ASN A 73 -4.04 11.64 23.93
N LYS A 74 -3.77 10.40 24.33
CA LYS A 74 -2.93 10.09 25.52
C LYS A 74 -1.48 9.81 25.16
N ILE A 75 -1.26 8.92 24.18
CA ILE A 75 0.08 8.47 23.78
C ILE A 75 0.89 9.65 23.21
N GLY A 76 0.31 10.46 22.33
CA GLY A 76 1.05 11.62 21.77
C GLY A 76 1.54 12.58 22.87
N LYS A 77 0.70 12.83 23.88
CA LYS A 77 1.07 13.68 25.02
C LYS A 77 2.11 13.04 25.93
N SER A 78 2.03 11.73 26.19
CA SER A 78 2.99 11.04 27.06
C SER A 78 4.42 11.03 26.48
N TYR A 79 4.56 11.11 25.16
CA TYR A 79 5.86 11.20 24.48
C TYR A 79 6.24 12.65 24.09
N GLY A 80 5.52 13.66 24.59
CA GLY A 80 5.86 15.07 24.35
C GLY A 80 5.64 15.56 22.92
N LEU A 81 4.82 14.87 22.12
CA LEU A 81 4.49 15.31 20.77
C LEU A 81 3.67 16.61 20.83
N LYS A 82 4.14 17.63 20.10
CA LYS A 82 3.47 18.93 19.96
C LYS A 82 2.51 19.01 18.78
N CYS A 83 2.54 18.02 17.89
CA CYS A 83 1.65 17.91 16.74
C CYS A 83 0.37 17.11 17.08
N GLU A 84 -0.67 17.30 16.27
CA GLU A 84 -1.86 16.45 16.36
C GLU A 84 -1.58 15.10 15.69
N LEU A 85 -1.43 14.06 16.50
CA LEU A 85 -1.28 12.69 16.02
C LEU A 85 -2.66 12.08 15.77
N CYS A 86 -2.91 11.66 14.54
CA CYS A 86 -4.09 10.93 14.14
C CYS A 86 -3.68 9.59 13.53
N GLU A 87 -4.32 8.52 13.95
CA GLU A 87 -4.09 7.19 13.40
C GLU A 87 -5.38 6.64 12.81
N CYS A 88 -5.23 5.69 11.89
CA CYS A 88 -6.31 4.90 11.34
C CYS A 88 -5.83 3.47 11.21
N SER A 89 -6.44 2.56 11.95
CA SER A 89 -6.13 1.14 11.93
C SER A 89 -7.42 0.33 11.88
N LEU A 90 -7.49 -0.59 10.91
CA LEU A 90 -8.54 -1.59 10.67
C LEU A 90 -9.87 -1.07 10.08
N SER A 91 -9.80 -0.62 8.83
CA SER A 91 -10.65 -1.08 7.72
C SER A 91 -10.00 -0.55 6.44
N THR A 92 -9.41 -1.47 5.68
CA THR A 92 -8.86 -1.36 4.31
C THR A 92 -8.70 0.05 3.71
N ARG A 93 -7.54 0.70 3.93
CA ARG A 93 -7.08 1.82 3.08
C ARG A 93 -6.11 1.29 2.02
N PHE A 94 -6.40 1.58 0.74
CA PHE A 94 -5.35 1.75 -0.26
C PHE A 94 -4.87 3.21 -0.16
N PHE A 95 -3.59 3.41 0.15
CA PHE A 95 -2.97 4.74 0.09
C PHE A 95 -3.04 5.25 -1.35
N ARG A 96 -3.48 6.51 -1.52
CA ARG A 96 -3.45 7.22 -2.80
C ARG A 96 -2.01 7.68 -3.07
N ALA A 97 -1.45 7.26 -4.20
CA ALA A 97 -0.25 7.84 -4.81
C ALA A 97 -0.65 8.81 -5.92
#